data_AF-A0A091TLQ2-F1
#
_entry.id   AF-A0A091TLQ2-F1
#
_cell.length_a   1.000
_cell.length_b   1.000
_cell.length_c   1.000
_cell.angle_alpha   90.00
_cell.angle_beta   90.00
_cell.angle_gamma   90.00
#
_symmetry.space_group_name_H-M   'P 1'
#
loop_
_entity.id
_entity.type
_entity.pdbx_description
1 polymer ?
#
loop_
_entity_poly.entity_id
_entity_poly.type
_entity_poly.pdbx_seq_one_letter_code
_entity_poly.pdbx_strand_id
1 'polypeptide(L)'
;MEEIKFKDRAVYVLERELGVQAGHAQRLQLQKEALDEQLSQIKESDRHLSSPKRELPYASGAGDASDHSGSPEQQLDEKDARRFQLKIAELSAIIRKLEDRNALLSEERNELLKRLREAESQYKPILDKNKRLSRKNEELSHALRRMENKLKFVTQENIAMRQRAGTIRRPSSLNDLDHSQEEREVDFLRLQVIEQQNIIDELSKTLETAGYVKSVMERDKLLRYRKQRKKMTRIPKKPVVETFFGYDEEASMESDGSSISYQTDRTDQTPCTPEDDLEEGMAKEETELRFRQLTMEYQALQRAYALLQEQVGGTLDAEREVKTREQLQAEIHRSQAQIEDLEKALAEQGQDMKWIEEKQALYRRNQELVEKIKQMEAEEARLKHDVQDVKDQNELLEFRILELEERERRSPAINFHHGPFTEGKSPLQVYCEAEGVTDIVVAELMKKLDILGDNANLTNEEQVVVIQARTVLTLAEKWLQQIEVTESALQQKMLDLENEKELFSKQKGYLDDELDFRKQSLDQAHK
;
A
#
# COMPACT_ATOMS: atom_id res chain seq x y z
N MET A 1 4.31 10.88 -13.05
CA MET A 1 5.73 10.98 -13.48
C MET A 1 6.70 10.44 -12.42
N GLU A 2 6.63 10.88 -11.16
CA GLU A 2 7.56 10.40 -10.10
C GLU A 2 7.34 8.94 -9.70
N GLU A 3 6.09 8.48 -9.70
CA GLU A 3 5.74 7.09 -9.40
C GLU A 3 6.27 6.10 -10.44
N ILE A 4 6.34 6.52 -11.71
CA ILE A 4 6.91 5.73 -12.81
C ILE A 4 8.43 5.60 -12.59
N LYS A 5 9.11 6.71 -12.30
CA LYS A 5 10.56 6.71 -11.98
C LYS A 5 10.89 5.87 -10.74
N PHE A 6 9.98 5.80 -9.76
CA PHE A 6 10.14 4.92 -8.60
C PHE A 6 9.98 3.44 -8.97
N LYS A 7 8.98 3.11 -9.78
CA LYS A 7 8.76 1.75 -10.30
C LYS A 7 9.93 1.28 -11.17
N ASP A 8 10.47 2.13 -12.04
CA ASP A 8 11.63 1.79 -12.88
C ASP A 8 12.89 1.50 -12.04
N ARG A 9 13.11 2.27 -10.96
CA ARG A 9 14.22 2.00 -10.02
C ARG A 9 14.02 0.70 -9.26
N ALA A 10 12.79 0.39 -8.85
CA ALA A 10 12.47 -0.87 -8.19
C ALA A 10 12.66 -2.07 -9.13
N VAL A 11 12.22 -1.96 -10.39
CA VAL A 11 12.44 -2.96 -11.43
C VAL A 11 13.93 -3.20 -11.66
N TYR A 12 14.73 -2.13 -11.81
CA TYR A 12 16.17 -2.26 -12.00
C TYR A 12 16.88 -2.96 -10.83
N VAL A 13 16.47 -2.69 -9.59
CA VAL A 13 17.03 -3.36 -8.40
C VAL A 13 16.65 -4.84 -8.39
N LEU A 14 15.39 -5.16 -8.67
CA LEU A 14 14.89 -6.54 -8.72
C LEU A 14 15.56 -7.34 -9.85
N GLU A 15 15.78 -6.76 -11.03
CA GLU A 15 16.49 -7.39 -12.13
C GLU A 15 17.96 -7.70 -11.75
N ARG A 16 18.61 -6.77 -11.05
CA ARG A 16 19.98 -6.97 -10.56
C ARG A 16 20.06 -8.08 -9.51
N GLU A 17 19.13 -8.10 -8.56
CA GLU A 17 19.06 -9.14 -7.53
C GLU A 17 18.74 -10.51 -8.13
N LEU A 18 17.81 -10.57 -9.08
CA LEU A 18 17.48 -11.79 -9.83
C LEU A 18 18.70 -12.31 -10.61
N GLY A 19 19.47 -11.43 -11.24
CA GLY A 19 20.71 -11.81 -11.93
C GLY A 19 21.77 -12.39 -10.97
N VAL A 20 21.92 -11.80 -9.78
CA VAL A 20 22.83 -12.33 -8.74
C VAL A 20 22.35 -13.68 -8.21
N GLN A 21 21.03 -13.83 -8.02
CA GLN A 21 20.42 -15.07 -7.54
C GLN A 21 20.50 -16.18 -8.59
N ALA A 22 20.31 -15.87 -9.87
CA ALA A 22 20.51 -16.80 -10.98
C ALA A 22 21.97 -17.27 -11.06
N GLY A 23 22.94 -16.35 -10.90
CA GLY A 23 24.36 -16.70 -10.85
C GLY A 23 24.76 -17.51 -9.60
N HIS A 24 24.04 -17.35 -8.49
CA HIS A 24 24.22 -18.20 -7.30
C HIS A 24 23.62 -19.59 -7.51
N ALA A 25 22.42 -19.68 -8.09
CA ALA A 25 21.76 -20.93 -8.44
C ALA A 25 22.59 -21.75 -9.44
N GLN A 26 23.17 -21.11 -10.47
CA GLN A 26 24.05 -21.77 -11.43
C GLN A 26 25.31 -22.34 -10.77
N ARG A 27 25.91 -21.62 -9.81
CA ARG A 27 27.07 -22.13 -9.05
C ARG A 27 26.72 -23.32 -8.16
N LEU A 28 25.55 -23.28 -7.50
CA LEU A 28 25.03 -24.40 -6.71
C LEU A 28 24.75 -25.63 -7.58
N GLN A 29 24.21 -25.43 -8.77
CA GLN A 29 23.95 -26.50 -9.73
C GLN A 29 25.26 -27.16 -10.19
N LEU A 30 26.30 -26.38 -10.51
CA LEU A 30 27.62 -26.92 -10.84
C LEU A 30 28.28 -27.66 -9.68
N GLN A 31 28.12 -27.18 -8.44
CA GLN A 31 28.59 -27.91 -7.25
C GLN A 31 27.85 -29.23 -7.05
N LYS A 32 26.54 -29.26 -7.31
CA LYS A 32 25.74 -30.48 -7.25
C LYS A 32 26.19 -31.48 -8.31
N GLU A 33 26.38 -31.04 -9.55
CA GLU A 33 26.87 -31.89 -10.64
C GLU A 33 28.25 -32.48 -10.32
N ALA A 34 29.16 -31.68 -9.76
CA ALA A 34 30.48 -32.15 -9.32
C ALA A 34 30.39 -33.18 -8.17
N LEU A 35 29.46 -33.00 -7.23
CA LEU A 35 29.21 -33.96 -6.14
C LEU A 35 28.59 -35.26 -6.66
N ASP A 36 27.65 -35.18 -7.60
CA ASP A 36 27.03 -36.35 -8.23
C ASP A 36 28.06 -37.16 -9.03
N GLU A 37 29.01 -36.49 -9.69
CA GLU A 37 30.12 -37.13 -10.42
C GLU A 37 31.10 -37.84 -9.48
N GLN A 38 31.43 -37.23 -8.33
CA GLN A 38 32.21 -37.89 -7.26
C GLN A 38 31.49 -39.11 -6.67
N LEU A 39 30.18 -39.02 -6.46
CA LEU A 39 29.37 -40.14 -5.97
C LEU A 39 29.27 -41.27 -6.99
N SER A 40 29.24 -40.97 -8.29
CA SER A 40 29.29 -41.98 -9.35
C SER A 40 30.62 -42.71 -9.38
N GLN A 41 31.74 -41.99 -9.24
CA GLN A 41 33.08 -42.57 -9.17
C GLN A 41 33.25 -43.49 -7.96
N ILE A 42 32.71 -43.11 -6.79
CA ILE A 42 32.70 -43.96 -5.59
C ILE A 42 31.88 -45.25 -5.83
N LYS A 43 30.68 -45.12 -6.42
CA LYS A 43 29.83 -46.28 -6.76
C LYS A 43 30.45 -47.21 -7.81
N GLU A 44 31.23 -46.68 -8.75
CA GLU A 44 31.97 -47.47 -9.73
C GLU A 44 33.18 -48.18 -9.09
N SER A 45 33.86 -47.52 -8.13
CA SER A 45 34.96 -48.14 -7.39
C SER A 45 34.50 -49.28 -6.45
N ASP A 46 33.28 -49.20 -5.92
CA ASP A 46 32.70 -50.26 -5.06
C ASP A 46 32.30 -51.52 -5.85
N ARG A 47 32.04 -51.40 -7.16
CA ARG A 47 31.72 -52.57 -8.03
C ARG A 47 32.93 -53.45 -8.36
N HIS A 48 34.15 -53.00 -8.08
CA HIS A 48 35.39 -53.73 -8.38
C HIS A 48 36.01 -54.47 -7.19
N LEU A 49 35.42 -54.45 -6.00
CA LEU A 49 35.94 -55.15 -4.81
C LEU A 49 35.05 -56.35 -4.42
N SER A 50 35.31 -57.49 -5.04
CA SER A 50 34.74 -58.79 -4.67
C SER A 50 35.63 -59.51 -3.63
N SER A 51 35.06 -59.74 -2.43
CA SER A 51 35.34 -60.67 -1.29
C SER A 51 36.67 -61.48 -1.18
N PRO A 52 37.16 -61.79 0.05
CA PRO A 52 36.83 -63.10 0.64
C PRO A 52 36.70 -63.20 2.19
N LYS A 53 35.69 -63.98 2.60
CA LYS A 53 35.54 -64.97 3.72
C LYS A 53 36.56 -65.11 4.88
N ARG A 54 35.99 -65.59 6.02
CA ARG A 54 36.53 -66.26 7.25
C ARG A 54 36.70 -65.33 8.46
N GLU A 55 36.42 -65.71 9.72
CA GLU A 55 36.00 -66.96 10.34
C GLU A 55 35.44 -66.66 11.75
N LEU A 56 34.44 -67.42 12.20
CA LEU A 56 34.09 -67.58 13.62
C LEU A 56 35.06 -68.58 14.26
N PRO A 57 35.37 -68.43 15.56
CA PRO A 57 35.51 -69.59 16.41
C PRO A 57 34.65 -69.49 17.68
N TYR A 58 33.91 -70.58 17.93
CA TYR A 58 33.49 -71.04 19.25
C TYR A 58 34.65 -71.83 19.89
N ALA A 59 34.89 -71.70 21.20
CA ALA A 59 35.09 -72.82 22.14
C ALA A 59 35.40 -72.35 23.59
N SER A 60 34.60 -72.89 24.52
CA SER A 60 34.94 -73.52 25.80
C SER A 60 35.93 -72.91 26.80
N GLY A 61 35.52 -72.95 28.09
CA GLY A 61 36.45 -73.21 29.20
C GLY A 61 35.98 -72.72 30.56
N ALA A 62 35.61 -73.65 31.43
CA ALA A 62 35.28 -73.45 32.83
C ALA A 62 36.49 -72.98 33.67
N GLY A 63 36.22 -72.37 34.83
CA GLY A 63 37.24 -72.12 35.85
C GLY A 63 36.80 -71.09 36.89
N ASP A 64 36.24 -71.58 37.98
CA ASP A 64 36.09 -70.84 39.24
C ASP A 64 37.44 -70.69 39.94
N ALA A 65 37.59 -69.59 40.69
CA ALA A 65 38.50 -69.31 41.81
C ALA A 65 39.54 -68.19 41.67
N SER A 66 39.58 -67.43 42.79
CA SER A 66 40.67 -66.66 43.37
C SER A 66 40.77 -65.16 43.07
N ASP A 67 40.31 -64.42 44.08
CA ASP A 67 41.08 -63.44 44.86
C ASP A 67 42.01 -62.47 44.12
N HIS A 68 41.61 -61.21 44.28
CA HIS A 68 42.41 -59.99 44.29
C HIS A 68 43.93 -60.20 44.41
N SER A 69 44.64 -59.92 43.32
CA SER A 69 45.96 -59.32 43.39
C SER A 69 46.05 -58.23 42.33
N GLY A 70 45.95 -56.97 42.75
CA GLY A 70 46.05 -55.81 41.87
C GLY A 70 47.46 -55.68 41.33
N SER A 71 47.67 -56.15 40.10
CA SER A 71 48.85 -55.79 39.30
C SER A 71 48.70 -54.34 38.79
N PRO A 72 49.76 -53.51 38.81
CA PRO A 72 49.72 -52.13 38.30
C PRO A 72 49.27 -52.03 36.83
N GLU A 73 49.43 -53.08 36.05
CA GLU A 73 49.04 -53.15 34.63
C GLU A 73 47.52 -53.31 34.44
N GLN A 74 46.82 -54.08 35.29
CA GLN A 74 45.36 -54.22 35.21
C GLN A 74 44.60 -52.95 35.64
N GLN A 75 45.15 -52.17 36.57
CA GLN A 75 44.57 -50.87 36.95
C GLN A 75 44.73 -49.80 35.86
N LEU A 76 45.76 -49.92 35.00
CA LEU A 76 45.93 -49.05 33.83
C LEU A 76 44.92 -49.42 32.75
N ASP A 77 44.74 -50.71 32.47
CA ASP A 77 43.75 -51.21 31.51
C ASP A 77 42.31 -50.87 31.92
N GLU A 78 41.97 -50.93 33.21
CA GLU A 78 40.64 -50.50 33.70
C GLU A 78 40.43 -48.99 33.59
N LYS A 79 41.48 -48.18 33.83
CA LYS A 79 41.41 -46.72 33.67
C LYS A 79 41.26 -46.33 32.20
N ASP A 80 41.95 -47.03 31.30
CA ASP A 80 41.85 -46.81 29.86
C ASP A 80 40.51 -47.30 29.33
N ALA A 81 39.98 -48.43 29.79
CA ALA A 81 38.63 -48.89 29.49
C ALA A 81 37.57 -47.87 29.92
N ARG A 82 37.71 -47.26 31.11
CA ARG A 82 36.81 -46.18 31.57
C ARG A 82 36.93 -44.93 30.71
N ARG A 83 38.14 -44.55 30.27
CA ARG A 83 38.35 -43.43 29.33
C ARG A 83 37.70 -43.71 27.97
N PHE A 84 37.83 -44.93 27.45
CA PHE A 84 37.16 -45.33 26.22
C PHE A 84 35.64 -45.32 26.36
N GLN A 85 35.08 -45.84 27.46
CA GLN A 85 33.64 -45.78 27.73
C GLN A 85 33.12 -44.34 27.83
N LEU A 86 33.85 -43.46 28.52
CA LEU A 86 33.52 -42.03 28.56
C LEU A 86 33.57 -41.41 27.16
N LYS A 87 34.57 -41.76 26.34
CA LYS A 87 34.67 -41.27 24.96
C LYS A 87 33.52 -41.78 24.08
N ILE A 88 33.13 -43.04 24.23
CA ILE A 88 31.98 -43.63 23.55
C ILE A 88 30.68 -42.91 23.99
N ALA A 89 30.51 -42.64 25.28
CA ALA A 89 29.36 -41.89 25.78
C ALA A 89 29.31 -40.46 25.25
N GLU A 90 30.44 -39.75 25.21
CA GLU A 90 30.57 -38.42 24.64
C GLU A 90 30.21 -38.42 23.14
N LEU A 91 30.79 -39.33 22.37
CA LEU A 91 30.48 -39.48 20.94
C LEU A 91 29.01 -39.84 20.72
N SER A 92 28.43 -40.70 21.55
CA SER A 92 27.01 -41.07 21.48
C SER A 92 26.08 -39.90 21.83
N ALA A 93 26.50 -38.99 22.71
CA ALA A 93 25.78 -37.76 23.01
C ALA A 93 25.88 -36.75 21.86
N ILE A 94 27.04 -36.67 21.18
CA ILE A 94 27.21 -35.85 19.98
C ILE A 94 26.35 -36.39 18.83
N ILE A 95 26.33 -37.71 18.62
CA ILE A 95 25.49 -38.36 17.60
C ILE A 95 24.01 -38.00 17.83
N ARG A 96 23.51 -38.14 19.06
CA ARG A 96 22.12 -37.74 19.39
C ARG A 96 21.84 -36.26 19.09
N LYS A 97 22.73 -35.34 19.48
CA LYS A 97 22.58 -33.91 19.15
C LYS A 97 22.56 -33.64 17.64
N LEU A 98 23.34 -34.39 16.87
CA LEU A 98 23.36 -34.30 15.41
C LEU A 98 22.07 -34.87 14.81
N GLU A 99 21.56 -35.98 15.35
CA GLU A 99 20.27 -36.56 14.96
C GLU A 99 19.11 -35.60 15.22
N ASP A 100 19.04 -34.99 16.41
CA ASP A 100 18.03 -33.97 16.76
C ASP A 100 18.11 -32.77 15.81
N ARG A 101 19.33 -32.29 15.53
CA ARG A 101 19.54 -31.20 14.57
C ARG A 101 19.11 -31.60 13.16
N ASN A 102 19.37 -32.83 12.75
CA ASN A 102 19.00 -33.32 11.42
C ASN A 102 17.48 -33.53 11.28
N ALA A 103 16.80 -33.89 12.37
CA ALA A 103 15.35 -33.94 12.44
C ALA A 103 14.75 -32.53 12.24
N LEU A 104 15.24 -31.53 12.97
CA LEU A 104 14.80 -30.13 12.81
C LEU A 104 15.03 -29.61 11.38
N LEU A 105 16.21 -29.87 10.80
CA LEU A 105 16.48 -29.48 9.41
C LEU A 105 15.55 -30.18 8.40
N SER A 106 15.16 -31.43 8.68
CA SER A 106 14.21 -32.16 7.85
C SER A 106 12.79 -31.59 7.95
N GLU A 107 12.38 -31.17 9.15
CA GLU A 107 11.12 -30.45 9.38
C GLU A 107 11.10 -29.10 8.66
N GLU A 108 12.17 -28.31 8.79
CA GLU A 108 12.33 -27.03 8.08
C GLU A 108 12.26 -27.21 6.57
N ARG A 109 12.95 -28.23 6.02
CA ARG A 109 12.88 -28.57 4.59
C ARG A 109 11.45 -28.88 4.15
N ASN A 110 10.71 -29.67 4.94
CA ASN A 110 9.34 -30.05 4.60
C ASN A 110 8.40 -28.85 4.64
N GLU A 111 8.57 -27.96 5.61
CA GLU A 111 7.79 -26.72 5.72
C GLU A 111 8.11 -25.76 4.56
N LEU A 112 9.38 -25.64 4.15
CA LEU A 112 9.75 -24.87 2.96
C LEU A 112 9.14 -25.46 1.68
N LEU A 113 9.12 -26.78 1.54
CA LEU A 113 8.45 -27.44 0.40
C LEU A 113 6.95 -27.19 0.39
N LYS A 114 6.30 -27.15 1.57
CA LYS A 114 4.89 -26.82 1.69
C LYS A 114 4.62 -25.37 1.25
N ARG A 115 5.40 -24.41 1.74
CA ARG A 115 5.31 -22.99 1.33
C ARG A 115 5.55 -22.81 -0.17
N LEU A 116 6.50 -23.56 -0.74
CA LEU A 116 6.74 -23.54 -2.18
C LEU A 116 5.49 -23.96 -2.96
N ARG A 117 4.86 -25.09 -2.59
CA ARG A 117 3.62 -25.57 -3.24
C ARG A 117 2.46 -24.59 -3.07
N GLU A 118 2.34 -23.96 -1.91
CA GLU A 118 1.31 -22.93 -1.67
C GLU A 118 1.55 -21.70 -2.55
N ALA A 119 2.80 -21.24 -2.67
CA ALA A 119 3.17 -20.13 -3.56
C ALA A 119 2.93 -20.47 -5.03
N GLU A 120 3.29 -21.67 -5.47
CA GLU A 120 3.02 -22.17 -6.83
C GLU A 120 1.51 -22.23 -7.13
N SER A 121 0.72 -22.69 -6.16
CA SER A 121 -0.75 -22.73 -6.25
C SER A 121 -1.34 -21.33 -6.41
N GLN A 122 -0.81 -20.33 -5.71
CA GLN A 122 -1.24 -18.93 -5.84
C GLN A 122 -0.77 -18.28 -7.16
N TYR A 123 0.43 -18.63 -7.65
CA TYR A 123 1.00 -18.04 -8.86
C TYR A 123 0.31 -18.53 -10.13
N LYS A 124 -0.08 -19.81 -10.20
CA LYS A 124 -0.69 -20.43 -11.38
C LYS A 124 -1.94 -19.67 -11.93
N PRO A 125 -2.96 -19.32 -11.12
CA PRO A 125 -4.12 -18.59 -11.63
C PRO A 125 -3.77 -17.16 -12.11
N ILE A 126 -2.78 -16.52 -11.50
CA ILE A 126 -2.29 -15.20 -11.92
C ILE A 126 -1.63 -15.29 -13.29
N LEU A 127 -0.80 -16.31 -13.50
CA LEU A 127 -0.15 -16.56 -14.79
C LEU A 127 -1.17 -16.87 -15.90
N ASP A 128 -2.20 -17.68 -15.60
CA ASP A 128 -3.28 -17.97 -16.54
C ASP A 128 -4.15 -16.73 -16.84
N LYS A 129 -4.37 -15.87 -15.83
CA LYS A 129 -5.02 -14.56 -16.05
C LYS A 129 -4.17 -13.66 -16.95
N ASN A 130 -2.86 -13.60 -16.71
CA ASN A 130 -1.94 -12.79 -17.51
C ASN A 130 -1.89 -13.27 -18.97
N LYS A 131 -1.83 -14.59 -19.22
CA LYS A 131 -1.92 -15.16 -20.58
C LYS A 131 -3.21 -14.76 -21.30
N ARG A 132 -4.36 -14.79 -20.60
CA ARG A 132 -5.65 -14.35 -21.17
C ARG A 132 -5.66 -12.85 -21.49
N LEU A 133 -5.13 -12.03 -20.58
CA LEU A 133 -5.02 -10.59 -20.81
C LEU A 133 -4.08 -10.27 -21.97
N SER A 134 -2.98 -10.99 -22.11
CA SER A 134 -2.04 -10.83 -23.23
C SER A 134 -2.72 -11.08 -24.58
N ARG A 135 -3.48 -12.18 -24.70
CA ARG A 135 -4.28 -12.47 -25.92
C ARG A 135 -5.30 -11.37 -26.21
N LYS A 136 -6.02 -10.91 -25.18
CA LYS A 136 -6.99 -9.81 -25.35
C LYS A 136 -6.31 -8.51 -25.78
N ASN A 137 -5.08 -8.26 -25.30
CA ASN A 137 -4.30 -7.09 -25.70
C ASN A 137 -3.83 -7.18 -27.16
N GLU A 138 -3.46 -8.37 -27.64
CA GLU A 138 -3.17 -8.63 -29.06
C GLU A 138 -4.41 -8.42 -29.93
N GLU A 139 -5.57 -8.93 -29.52
CA GLU A 139 -6.85 -8.72 -30.21
C GLU A 139 -7.20 -7.23 -30.32
N LEU A 140 -7.08 -6.48 -29.22
CA LEU A 140 -7.31 -5.04 -29.19
C LEU A 140 -6.30 -4.29 -30.06
N SER A 141 -5.03 -4.69 -30.05
CA SER A 141 -3.99 -4.12 -30.91
C SER A 141 -4.30 -4.33 -32.40
N HIS A 142 -4.81 -5.50 -32.77
CA HIS A 142 -5.28 -5.77 -34.12
C HIS A 142 -6.51 -4.94 -34.49
N ALA A 143 -7.49 -4.81 -33.59
CA ALA A 143 -8.67 -3.98 -33.80
C ALA A 143 -8.30 -2.50 -33.99
N LEU A 144 -7.37 -2.00 -33.16
CA LEU A 144 -6.87 -0.63 -33.24
C LEU A 144 -6.19 -0.38 -34.59
N ARG A 145 -5.30 -1.28 -35.06
CA ARG A 145 -4.69 -1.15 -36.40
C ARG A 145 -5.73 -1.13 -37.52
N ARG A 146 -6.81 -1.91 -37.42
CA ARG A 146 -7.91 -1.87 -38.41
C ARG A 146 -8.60 -0.52 -38.41
N MET A 147 -8.88 0.04 -37.23
CA MET A 147 -9.52 1.35 -37.10
C MET A 147 -8.60 2.47 -37.59
N GLU A 148 -7.29 2.41 -37.30
CA GLU A 148 -6.29 3.34 -37.84
C GLU A 148 -6.25 3.30 -39.36
N ASN A 149 -6.32 2.11 -39.97
CA ASN A 149 -6.36 1.99 -41.42
C ASN A 149 -7.65 2.57 -42.01
N LYS A 150 -8.80 2.34 -41.36
CA LYS A 150 -10.07 2.94 -41.77
C LYS A 150 -10.04 4.46 -41.65
N LEU A 151 -9.45 4.99 -40.57
CA LEU A 151 -9.25 6.43 -40.39
C LEU A 151 -8.35 7.01 -41.48
N LYS A 152 -7.24 6.34 -41.83
CA LYS A 152 -6.37 6.75 -42.94
C LYS A 152 -7.13 6.80 -44.26
N PHE A 153 -7.97 5.79 -44.55
CA PHE A 153 -8.79 5.76 -45.75
C PHE A 153 -9.79 6.92 -45.79
N VAL A 154 -10.57 7.12 -44.72
CA VAL A 154 -11.53 8.22 -44.63
C VAL A 154 -10.83 9.57 -44.70
N THR A 155 -9.65 9.72 -44.10
CA THR A 155 -8.85 10.95 -44.18
C THR A 155 -8.40 11.22 -45.60
N GLN A 156 -7.91 10.19 -46.32
CA GLN A 156 -7.53 10.31 -47.73
C GLN A 156 -8.72 10.64 -48.63
N GLU A 157 -9.86 9.99 -48.42
CA GLU A 157 -11.11 10.29 -49.14
C GLU A 157 -11.59 11.72 -48.88
N ASN A 158 -11.52 12.19 -47.63
CA ASN A 158 -11.87 13.56 -47.28
C ASN A 158 -10.97 14.59 -47.98
N ILE A 159 -9.65 14.33 -48.03
CA ILE A 159 -8.70 15.16 -48.80
C ILE A 159 -9.04 15.14 -50.29
N ALA A 160 -9.34 13.98 -50.87
CA ALA A 160 -9.73 13.87 -52.27
C ALA A 160 -11.04 14.60 -52.58
N MET A 161 -12.03 14.54 -51.69
CA MET A 161 -13.30 15.27 -51.81
C MET A 161 -13.08 16.78 -51.71
N ARG A 162 -12.23 17.26 -50.78
CA ARG A 162 -11.83 18.67 -50.69
C ARG A 162 -11.11 19.15 -51.94
N GLN A 163 -10.21 18.34 -52.50
CA GLN A 163 -9.54 18.67 -53.76
C GLN A 163 -10.53 18.74 -54.93
N ARG A 164 -11.47 17.78 -55.03
CA ARG A 164 -12.54 17.80 -56.06
C ARG A 164 -13.49 18.99 -55.90
N ALA A 165 -13.82 19.38 -54.67
CA ALA A 165 -14.61 20.57 -54.39
C ALA A 165 -13.85 21.85 -54.73
N GLY A 166 -12.54 21.90 -54.50
CA GLY A 166 -11.67 23.04 -54.86
C GLY A 166 -11.50 23.26 -56.37
N THR A 167 -11.69 22.23 -57.20
CA THR A 167 -11.63 22.37 -58.67
C THR A 167 -12.90 22.99 -59.26
N ILE A 168 -14.01 23.03 -58.52
CA ILE A 168 -15.24 23.75 -58.91
C ILE A 168 -15.08 25.22 -58.49
N ARG A 169 -14.19 25.92 -59.18
CA ARG A 169 -13.95 27.36 -58.97
C ARG A 169 -15.14 28.15 -59.54
N ARG A 170 -16.15 28.42 -58.71
CA ARG A 170 -17.11 29.54 -58.94
C ARG A 170 -16.34 30.86 -58.76
N PRO A 171 -16.44 31.84 -59.67
CA PRO A 171 -15.86 33.16 -59.45
C PRO A 171 -16.79 33.99 -58.55
N SER A 172 -16.19 34.67 -57.58
CA SER A 172 -16.73 35.73 -56.71
C SER A 172 -17.76 35.36 -55.62
N SER A 173 -17.37 35.53 -54.35
CA SER A 173 -17.98 36.49 -53.40
C SER A 173 -17.52 36.17 -51.96
N LEU A 174 -17.11 37.22 -51.23
CA LEU A 174 -16.99 37.37 -49.77
C LEU A 174 -16.21 36.35 -48.90
N ASN A 175 -16.08 35.07 -49.26
CA ASN A 175 -15.50 34.02 -48.43
C ASN A 175 -13.97 33.98 -48.41
N ASP A 176 -13.29 34.56 -49.41
CA ASP A 176 -11.81 34.57 -49.45
C ASP A 176 -11.20 35.43 -48.33
N LEU A 177 -11.92 36.45 -47.85
CA LEU A 177 -11.47 37.25 -46.70
C LEU A 177 -11.59 36.47 -45.40
N ASP A 178 -12.67 35.69 -45.23
CA ASP A 178 -12.95 34.91 -44.03
C ASP A 178 -11.99 33.69 -43.92
N HIS A 179 -11.75 32.99 -45.02
CA HIS A 179 -10.77 31.90 -45.06
C HIS A 179 -9.34 32.40 -44.83
N SER A 180 -8.97 33.58 -45.36
CA SER A 180 -7.66 34.19 -45.08
C SER A 180 -7.51 34.62 -43.61
N GLN A 181 -8.62 34.93 -42.94
CA GLN A 181 -8.63 35.31 -41.53
C GLN A 181 -8.53 34.07 -40.64
N GLU A 182 -9.31 33.03 -40.93
CA GLU A 182 -9.18 31.72 -40.28
C GLU A 182 -7.78 31.12 -40.46
N GLU A 183 -7.20 31.22 -41.67
CA GLU A 183 -5.85 30.70 -41.93
C GLU A 183 -4.78 31.46 -41.13
N ARG A 184 -4.93 32.79 -40.97
CA ARG A 184 -4.06 33.60 -40.10
C ARG A 184 -4.26 33.31 -38.61
N GLU A 185 -5.48 33.03 -38.17
CA GLU A 185 -5.78 32.63 -36.79
C GLU A 185 -5.22 31.23 -36.48
N VAL A 186 -5.32 30.29 -37.42
CA VAL A 186 -4.72 28.96 -37.32
C VAL A 186 -3.20 29.04 -37.26
N ASP A 187 -2.57 29.88 -38.08
CA ASP A 187 -1.12 30.08 -38.04
C ASP A 187 -0.68 30.77 -36.73
N PHE A 188 -1.45 31.73 -36.21
CA PHE A 188 -1.20 32.32 -34.90
C PHE A 188 -1.28 31.28 -33.77
N LEU A 189 -2.30 30.41 -33.78
CA LEU A 189 -2.43 29.31 -32.81
C LEU A 189 -1.29 28.30 -32.92
N ARG A 190 -0.83 27.98 -34.14
CA ARG A 190 0.35 27.13 -34.35
C ARG A 190 1.61 27.74 -33.75
N LEU A 191 1.84 29.04 -33.96
CA LEU A 191 2.95 29.76 -33.34
C LEU A 191 2.85 29.73 -31.80
N GLN A 192 1.66 29.92 -31.25
CA GLN A 192 1.43 29.85 -29.80
C GLN A 192 1.70 28.45 -29.22
N VAL A 193 1.30 27.39 -29.93
CA VAL A 193 1.62 26.01 -29.54
C VAL A 193 3.11 25.74 -29.57
N ILE A 194 3.83 26.23 -30.59
CA ILE A 194 5.29 26.10 -30.69
C ILE A 194 5.97 26.86 -29.54
N GLU A 195 5.50 28.06 -29.20
CA GLU A 195 6.04 28.83 -28.09
C GLU A 195 5.78 28.14 -26.73
N GLN A 196 4.58 27.60 -26.52
CA GLN A 196 4.29 26.80 -25.34
C GLN A 196 5.14 25.53 -25.27
N GLN A 197 5.39 24.86 -26.40
CA GLN A 197 6.28 23.70 -26.45
C GLN A 197 7.73 24.08 -26.09
N ASN A 198 8.22 25.22 -26.56
CA ASN A 198 9.55 25.72 -26.20
C ASN A 198 9.66 26.01 -24.70
N ILE A 199 8.64 26.61 -24.09
CA ILE A 199 8.58 26.84 -22.63
C ILE A 199 8.59 25.51 -21.88
N ILE A 200 7.82 24.51 -22.33
CA ILE A 200 7.80 23.17 -21.73
C ILE A 200 9.18 22.51 -21.82
N ASP A 201 9.88 22.66 -22.95
CA ASP A 201 11.20 22.10 -23.16
C ASP A 201 12.26 22.78 -22.28
N GLU A 202 12.19 24.10 -22.09
CA GLU A 202 13.05 24.84 -21.16
C GLU A 202 12.78 24.46 -19.70
N LEU A 203 11.51 24.34 -19.30
CA LEU A 203 11.12 23.86 -17.97
C LEU A 203 11.58 22.41 -17.73
N SER A 204 11.54 21.57 -18.76
CA SER A 204 12.03 20.19 -18.67
C SER A 204 13.54 20.13 -18.48
N LYS A 205 14.31 20.95 -19.22
CA LYS A 205 15.78 21.05 -19.07
C LYS A 205 16.19 21.62 -17.71
N THR A 206 15.46 22.63 -17.20
CA THR A 206 15.73 23.20 -15.87
C THR A 206 15.43 22.21 -14.76
N LEU A 207 14.35 21.43 -14.87
CA LEU A 207 14.03 20.36 -13.92
C LEU A 207 15.06 19.23 -13.93
N GLU A 208 15.56 18.86 -15.10
CA GLU A 208 16.64 17.87 -15.23
C GLU A 208 17.94 18.36 -14.60
N THR A 209 18.30 19.63 -14.84
CA THR A 209 19.45 20.28 -14.21
C THR A 209 19.30 20.36 -12.69
N ALA A 210 18.13 20.72 -12.19
CA ALA A 210 17.82 20.73 -10.76
C ALA A 210 17.89 19.33 -10.14
N GLY A 211 17.45 18.30 -10.86
CA GLY A 211 17.60 16.89 -10.48
C GLY A 211 19.06 16.45 -10.37
N TYR A 212 19.91 16.91 -11.30
CA TYR A 212 21.36 16.71 -11.24
C TYR A 212 21.99 17.40 -10.02
N VAL A 213 21.66 18.68 -9.78
CA VAL A 213 22.14 19.44 -8.61
C VAL A 213 21.72 18.77 -7.30
N LYS A 214 20.46 18.34 -7.20
CA LYS A 214 19.95 17.59 -6.03
C LYS A 214 20.72 16.28 -5.81
N SER A 215 20.96 15.51 -6.87
CA SER A 215 21.72 14.25 -6.80
C SER A 215 23.18 14.47 -6.38
N VAL A 216 23.80 15.57 -6.82
CA VAL A 216 25.14 15.99 -6.39
C VAL A 216 25.13 16.36 -4.91
N MET A 217 24.16 17.17 -4.46
CA MET A 217 24.03 17.55 -3.05
C MET A 217 23.79 16.35 -2.13
N GLU A 218 22.95 15.40 -2.53
CA GLU A 218 22.69 14.16 -1.79
C GLU A 218 23.95 13.30 -1.68
N ARG A 219 24.71 13.15 -2.78
CA ARG A 219 26.01 12.46 -2.78
C ARG A 219 27.01 13.13 -1.84
N ASP A 220 27.03 14.46 -1.82
CA ASP A 220 27.92 15.26 -0.98
C ASP A 220 27.54 15.16 0.52
N LYS A 221 26.24 15.12 0.83
CA LYS A 221 25.72 14.85 2.18
C LYS A 221 26.07 13.44 2.64
N LEU A 222 25.99 12.43 1.75
CA LEU A 222 26.38 11.06 2.04
C LEU A 222 27.88 10.93 2.34
N LEU A 223 28.72 11.65 1.59
CA LEU A 223 30.17 11.74 1.84
C LEU A 223 30.47 12.37 3.20
N ARG A 224 29.73 13.41 3.61
CA ARG A 224 29.84 14.00 4.95
C ARG A 224 29.47 12.99 6.05
N TYR A 225 28.35 12.27 5.92
CA TYR A 225 27.99 11.21 6.87
C TYR A 225 29.02 10.07 6.94
N ARG A 226 29.60 9.68 5.80
CA ARG A 226 30.66 8.65 5.76
C ARG A 226 31.95 9.12 6.41
N LYS A 227 32.30 10.41 6.28
CA LYS A 227 33.43 11.04 7.00
C LYS A 227 33.16 11.12 8.51
N GLN A 228 31.91 11.37 8.92
CA GLN A 228 31.53 11.44 10.33
C GLN A 228 31.56 10.06 11.01
N ARG A 229 31.08 9.00 10.32
CA ARG A 229 31.21 7.61 10.81
C ARG A 229 32.66 7.13 10.92
N LYS A 230 33.56 7.60 10.04
CA LYS A 230 35.01 7.33 10.15
C LYS A 230 35.69 8.05 11.32
N LYS A 231 35.10 9.11 11.86
CA LYS A 231 35.59 9.77 13.09
C LYS A 231 35.12 9.05 14.36
N MET A 232 33.97 8.37 14.32
CA MET A 232 33.44 7.59 15.45
C MET A 232 34.04 6.17 15.59
N THR A 233 34.82 5.69 14.61
CA THR A 233 35.52 4.40 14.69
C THR A 233 36.98 4.49 15.16
N ARG A 234 37.47 5.66 15.58
CA ARG A 234 38.74 5.76 16.33
C ARG A 234 38.47 5.71 17.83
N ILE A 235 38.34 4.49 18.36
CA ILE A 235 38.43 4.21 19.79
C ILE A 235 39.93 4.30 20.18
N PRO A 236 40.32 5.08 21.21
CA PRO A 236 41.66 5.02 21.76
C PRO A 236 41.81 3.70 22.55
N LYS A 237 42.82 2.90 22.21
CA LYS A 237 43.20 1.72 23.00
C LYS A 237 43.69 2.20 24.37
N LYS A 238 43.05 1.73 25.47
CA LYS A 238 43.63 1.83 26.82
C LYS A 238 44.62 0.66 27.02
N PRO A 239 45.78 0.89 27.65
CA PRO A 239 46.71 -0.17 27.97
C PRO A 239 46.20 -0.98 29.17
N VAL A 240 46.45 -2.29 29.11
CA VAL A 240 46.34 -3.21 30.25
C VAL A 240 47.48 -2.86 31.21
N VAL A 241 47.16 -2.63 32.49
CA VAL A 241 48.13 -2.53 33.57
C VAL A 241 47.68 -3.50 34.67
N GLU A 242 48.54 -4.48 34.92
CA GLU A 242 48.53 -5.38 36.08
C GLU A 242 48.78 -4.56 37.35
N THR A 243 48.11 -4.89 38.46
CA THR A 243 48.57 -4.49 39.79
C THR A 243 48.50 -5.66 40.76
N PHE A 244 49.69 -6.12 41.12
CA PHE A 244 50.08 -6.98 42.22
C PHE A 244 50.55 -6.05 43.37
N PHE A 245 50.09 -6.31 44.61
CA PHE A 245 50.76 -6.09 45.92
C PHE A 245 51.47 -4.75 46.30
N GLY A 246 51.19 -4.24 47.51
CA GLY A 246 52.04 -3.29 48.29
C GLY A 246 51.28 -2.09 48.91
N TYR A 247 50.96 -2.07 50.22
CA TYR A 247 51.69 -1.39 51.36
C TYR A 247 51.80 0.15 51.19
N ASP A 248 51.63 1.05 52.17
CA ASP A 248 51.25 1.10 53.60
C ASP A 248 51.12 2.60 54.02
N GLU A 249 50.71 2.87 55.27
CA GLU A 249 50.96 4.06 56.13
C GLU A 249 50.20 5.40 55.83
N GLU A 250 49.66 6.17 56.79
CA GLU A 250 49.78 6.17 58.26
C GLU A 250 48.73 7.09 58.95
N ALA A 251 48.70 7.01 60.29
CA ALA A 251 48.15 7.90 61.33
C ALA A 251 46.84 7.46 62.01
N SER A 252 46.75 7.23 63.34
CA SER A 252 47.71 7.40 64.45
C SER A 252 47.11 6.85 65.78
N MET A 253 47.94 6.11 66.52
CA MET A 253 48.09 5.95 68.00
C MET A 253 46.97 5.32 68.86
N GLU A 254 47.19 4.10 69.39
CA GLU A 254 47.82 3.73 70.70
C GLU A 254 46.83 3.89 71.88
N SER A 255 46.67 3.02 72.89
CA SER A 255 47.64 2.20 73.63
C SER A 255 46.87 1.19 74.53
N ASP A 256 47.39 -0.04 74.60
CA ASP A 256 47.54 -1.05 75.68
C ASP A 256 46.80 -0.83 77.03
N GLY A 257 46.35 -1.85 77.78
CA GLY A 257 46.54 -3.29 77.69
C GLY A 257 45.97 -4.01 78.93
N SER A 258 45.62 -5.28 78.70
CA SER A 258 45.62 -6.47 79.59
C SER A 258 44.91 -6.54 80.96
N SER A 259 44.32 -7.73 81.13
CA SER A 259 43.71 -8.37 82.31
C SER A 259 44.72 -8.76 83.41
N ILE A 260 44.28 -8.85 84.68
CA ILE A 260 44.22 -10.09 85.51
C ILE A 260 43.81 -9.82 86.98
N SER A 261 43.29 -10.86 87.63
CA SER A 261 42.81 -11.03 89.02
C SER A 261 43.85 -10.88 90.15
N TYR A 262 43.41 -10.65 91.40
CA TYR A 262 43.43 -11.61 92.53
C TYR A 262 43.01 -10.97 93.88
N GLN A 263 42.50 -11.83 94.78
CA GLN A 263 42.12 -11.64 96.19
C GLN A 263 43.19 -11.03 97.14
N THR A 264 42.70 -10.39 98.22
CA THR A 264 43.04 -10.55 99.68
C THR A 264 42.18 -9.51 100.45
N ASP A 265 41.27 -9.81 101.38
CA ASP A 265 41.21 -10.52 102.68
C ASP A 265 41.58 -9.67 103.93
N ARG A 266 40.65 -9.68 104.92
CA ARG A 266 40.66 -9.20 106.33
C ARG A 266 40.49 -7.67 106.60
N THR A 267 39.71 -7.19 107.57
CA THR A 267 39.50 -7.66 108.97
C THR A 267 38.19 -7.14 109.59
N ASP A 268 37.70 -7.92 110.55
CA ASP A 268 36.59 -7.80 111.53
C ASP A 268 36.26 -6.43 112.15
N GLN A 269 34.96 -6.19 112.41
CA GLN A 269 34.38 -6.03 113.76
C GLN A 269 32.86 -5.69 113.71
N THR A 270 32.04 -6.51 114.34
CA THR A 270 30.74 -6.15 114.95
C THR A 270 31.04 -5.99 116.46
N PRO A 271 30.49 -5.02 117.22
CA PRO A 271 29.10 -5.14 117.66
C PRO A 271 28.33 -3.85 118.07
N CYS A 272 27.05 -4.08 118.38
CA CYS A 272 26.15 -3.33 119.27
C CYS A 272 25.24 -2.23 118.67
N THR A 273 23.96 -2.59 118.50
CA THR A 273 22.79 -1.74 118.81
C THR A 273 22.82 -1.34 120.29
N PRO A 274 22.36 -0.14 120.69
CA PRO A 274 20.93 0.05 121.03
C PRO A 274 20.39 1.46 120.69
N GLU A 275 19.17 1.54 120.14
CA GLU A 275 17.94 1.96 120.83
C GLU A 275 17.65 3.48 120.71
N ASP A 276 16.44 3.74 120.24
CA ASP A 276 15.51 4.80 120.65
C ASP A 276 15.87 6.28 120.41
N ASP A 277 15.25 6.86 119.38
CA ASP A 277 14.17 7.85 119.60
C ASP A 277 13.43 8.13 118.26
N LEU A 278 12.36 7.36 118.05
CA LEU A 278 11.63 7.14 116.80
C LEU A 278 10.59 8.23 116.44
N GLU A 279 10.86 9.50 116.74
CA GLU A 279 9.86 10.56 116.41
C GLU A 279 10.43 11.86 115.83
N GLU A 280 11.70 12.20 116.07
CA GLU A 280 12.35 13.36 115.44
C GLU A 280 13.34 12.98 114.32
N GLY A 281 13.76 11.70 114.28
CA GLY A 281 14.45 11.08 113.15
C GLY A 281 13.53 10.84 111.96
N MET A 282 12.24 10.56 112.19
CA MET A 282 11.29 10.20 111.12
C MET A 282 11.08 11.30 110.08
N ALA A 283 10.97 12.57 110.49
CA ALA A 283 10.83 13.69 109.54
C ALA A 283 12.15 14.01 108.80
N LYS A 284 13.29 13.78 109.45
CA LYS A 284 14.62 13.99 108.87
C LYS A 284 15.00 12.83 107.94
N GLU A 285 14.66 11.60 108.30
CA GLU A 285 14.74 10.41 107.45
C GLU A 285 13.78 10.50 106.27
N GLU A 286 12.54 10.97 106.47
CA GLU A 286 11.57 11.12 105.38
C GLU A 286 12.05 12.17 104.37
N THR A 287 12.60 13.30 104.83
CA THR A 287 13.18 14.31 103.93
C THR A 287 14.46 13.82 103.25
N GLU A 288 15.30 13.04 103.94
CA GLU A 288 16.50 12.44 103.35
C GLU A 288 16.17 11.30 102.36
N LEU A 289 15.13 10.52 102.62
CA LEU A 289 14.58 9.52 101.70
C LEU A 289 13.99 10.19 100.46
N ARG A 290 13.20 11.27 100.62
CA ARG A 290 12.70 12.07 99.49
C ARG A 290 13.83 12.67 98.67
N PHE A 291 14.91 13.15 99.31
CA PHE A 291 16.07 13.68 98.61
C PHE A 291 16.83 12.59 97.83
N ARG A 292 17.04 11.41 98.42
CA ARG A 292 17.61 10.24 97.71
C ARG A 292 16.74 9.81 96.54
N GLN A 293 15.42 9.78 96.73
CA GLN A 293 14.46 9.39 95.70
C GLN A 293 14.44 10.41 94.55
N LEU A 294 14.41 11.71 94.86
CA LEU A 294 14.50 12.79 93.86
C LEU A 294 15.84 12.77 93.10
N THR A 295 16.94 12.44 93.79
CA THR A 295 18.26 12.30 93.14
C THR A 295 18.27 11.10 92.20
N MET A 296 17.70 9.97 92.62
CA MET A 296 17.54 8.80 91.75
C MET A 296 16.66 9.09 90.54
N GLU A 297 15.54 9.79 90.73
CA GLU A 297 14.64 10.21 89.65
C GLU A 297 15.31 11.21 88.71
N TYR A 298 16.08 12.17 89.24
CA TYR A 298 16.86 13.11 88.42
C TYR A 298 17.92 12.39 87.58
N GLN A 299 18.65 11.44 88.16
CA GLN A 299 19.60 10.62 87.42
C GLN A 299 18.93 9.68 86.42
N ALA A 300 17.75 9.15 86.73
CA ALA A 300 16.95 8.36 85.80
C ALA A 300 16.46 9.24 84.63
N LEU A 301 16.06 10.48 84.91
CA LEU A 301 15.64 11.45 83.92
C LEU A 301 16.81 11.91 83.04
N GLN A 302 17.99 12.16 83.62
CA GLN A 302 19.19 12.47 82.83
C GLN A 302 19.59 11.30 81.93
N ARG A 303 19.51 10.05 82.42
CA ARG A 303 19.73 8.86 81.59
C ARG A 303 18.67 8.71 80.51
N ALA A 304 17.40 8.94 80.82
CA ALA A 304 16.31 8.90 79.84
C ALA A 304 16.46 10.00 78.79
N TYR A 305 16.86 11.21 79.18
CA TYR A 305 17.15 12.31 78.28
C TYR A 305 18.36 12.01 77.39
N ALA A 306 19.43 11.43 77.93
CA ALA A 306 20.59 10.99 77.13
C ALA A 306 20.22 9.90 76.12
N LEU A 307 19.40 8.91 76.52
CA LEU A 307 18.89 7.87 75.62
C LEU A 307 17.94 8.44 74.55
N LEU A 308 17.11 9.43 74.90
CA LEU A 308 16.30 10.17 73.94
C LEU A 308 17.17 11.01 73.01
N GLN A 309 18.22 11.65 73.51
CA GLN A 309 19.19 12.40 72.69
C GLN A 309 19.99 11.47 71.78
N GLU A 310 20.23 10.22 72.19
CA GLU A 310 20.85 9.18 71.36
C GLU A 310 19.86 8.65 70.30
N GLN A 311 18.57 8.48 70.65
CA GLN A 311 17.51 8.11 69.70
C GLN A 311 17.12 9.23 68.73
N VAL A 312 17.15 10.49 69.18
CA VAL A 312 16.77 11.67 68.37
C VAL A 312 18.00 12.27 67.67
N GLY A 313 19.20 12.11 68.25
CA GLY A 313 20.49 12.47 67.66
C GLY A 313 21.04 11.45 66.67
N GLY A 314 20.38 10.31 66.53
CA GLY A 314 20.59 9.33 65.46
C GLY A 314 19.45 9.34 64.46
N THR A 315 19.64 10.01 63.32
CA THR A 315 18.86 9.86 62.06
C THR A 315 17.64 10.77 61.79
N LEU A 316 17.78 12.08 61.93
CA LEU A 316 17.53 12.92 60.74
C LEU A 316 18.85 13.02 59.99
N ASP A 317 19.29 11.91 59.40
CA ASP A 317 20.38 11.94 58.45
C ASP A 317 19.80 12.61 57.20
N ALA A 318 19.90 13.93 57.16
CA ALA A 318 19.37 14.73 56.06
C ALA A 318 19.86 14.20 54.71
N GLU A 319 21.05 13.58 54.65
CA GLU A 319 21.53 12.92 53.44
C GLU A 319 20.77 11.62 53.12
N ARG A 320 20.39 10.82 54.12
CA ARG A 320 19.50 9.65 53.89
C ARG A 320 18.10 10.08 53.48
N GLU A 321 17.53 11.11 54.12
CA GLU A 321 16.19 11.59 53.76
C GLU A 321 16.18 12.21 52.36
N VAL A 322 17.22 12.97 51.99
CA VAL A 322 17.42 13.46 50.62
C VAL A 322 17.58 12.30 49.64
N LYS A 323 18.39 11.27 49.95
CA LYS A 323 18.54 10.08 49.10
C LYS A 323 17.22 9.33 48.92
N THR A 324 16.43 9.13 49.98
CA THR A 324 15.11 8.49 49.90
C THR A 324 14.16 9.34 49.06
N ARG A 325 14.17 10.66 49.22
CA ARG A 325 13.36 11.59 48.42
C ARG A 325 13.77 11.58 46.94
N GLU A 326 15.06 11.58 46.63
CA GLU A 326 15.59 11.46 45.27
C GLU A 326 15.22 10.11 44.64
N GLN A 327 15.29 9.03 45.42
CA GLN A 327 14.91 7.69 44.96
C GLN A 327 13.41 7.61 44.64
N LEU A 328 12.55 8.14 45.50
CA LEU A 328 11.11 8.24 45.26
C LEU A 328 10.79 9.15 44.07
N GLN A 329 11.50 10.26 43.91
CA GLN A 329 11.37 11.11 42.72
C GLN A 329 11.76 10.34 41.45
N ALA A 330 12.86 9.59 41.46
CA ALA A 330 13.26 8.77 40.31
C ALA A 330 12.24 7.65 40.00
N GLU A 331 11.55 7.13 41.02
CA GLU A 331 10.49 6.14 40.86
C GLU A 331 9.19 6.73 40.31
N ILE A 332 8.82 7.95 40.75
CA ILE A 332 7.71 8.72 40.18
C ILE A 332 7.96 9.01 38.70
N HIS A 333 9.15 9.51 38.33
CA HIS A 333 9.48 9.78 36.92
C HIS A 333 9.45 8.51 36.07
N ARG A 334 9.95 7.38 36.59
CA ARG A 334 9.85 6.08 35.91
C ARG A 334 8.41 5.64 35.71
N SER A 335 7.57 5.80 36.74
CA SER A 335 6.15 5.46 36.67
C SER A 335 5.40 6.35 35.68
N GLN A 336 5.71 7.65 35.64
CA GLN A 336 5.15 8.60 34.67
C GLN A 336 5.54 8.23 33.23
N ALA A 337 6.82 7.94 32.97
CA ALA A 337 7.26 7.48 31.66
C ALA A 337 6.55 6.19 31.23
N GLN A 338 6.37 5.24 32.16
CA GLN A 338 5.64 4.00 31.88
C GLN A 338 4.16 4.25 31.58
N ILE A 339 3.51 5.21 32.26
CA ILE A 339 2.13 5.62 31.97
C ILE A 339 2.04 6.22 30.56
N GLU A 340 2.92 7.16 30.21
CA GLU A 340 2.93 7.77 28.88
C GLU A 340 3.15 6.76 27.75
N ASP A 341 4.02 5.77 27.95
CA ASP A 341 4.27 4.71 26.97
C ASP A 341 3.05 3.79 26.81
N LEU A 342 2.36 3.47 27.90
CA LEU A 342 1.11 2.70 27.87
C LEU A 342 -0.03 3.48 27.19
N GLU A 343 -0.15 4.78 27.44
CA GLU A 343 -1.14 5.64 26.78
C GLU A 343 -0.90 5.72 25.27
N LYS A 344 0.36 5.85 24.83
CA LYS A 344 0.72 5.79 23.40
C LYS A 344 0.38 4.44 22.78
N ALA A 345 0.73 3.34 23.45
CA ALA A 345 0.41 2.00 22.97
C ALA A 345 -1.11 1.78 22.84
N LEU A 346 -1.90 2.29 23.78
CA LEU A 346 -3.37 2.22 23.74
C LEU A 346 -3.95 3.07 22.58
N ALA A 347 -3.39 4.24 22.33
CA ALA A 347 -3.78 5.09 21.21
C ALA A 347 -3.45 4.45 19.84
N GLU A 348 -2.31 3.75 19.74
CA GLU A 348 -1.93 2.98 18.56
C GLU A 348 -2.85 1.77 18.36
N GLN A 349 -3.24 1.05 19.41
CA GLN A 349 -4.22 -0.04 19.34
C GLN A 349 -5.60 0.43 18.82
N GLY A 350 -5.98 1.68 19.09
CA GLY A 350 -7.18 2.29 18.51
C GLY A 350 -7.15 2.47 16.98
N GLN A 351 -5.96 2.47 16.36
CA GLN A 351 -5.81 2.55 14.90
C GLN A 351 -6.19 1.24 14.21
N ASP A 352 -5.97 0.08 14.86
CA ASP A 352 -6.38 -1.22 14.32
C ASP A 352 -7.90 -1.31 14.14
N MET A 353 -8.67 -0.67 15.03
CA MET A 353 -10.13 -0.63 14.94
C MET A 353 -10.60 0.19 13.73
N LYS A 354 -9.98 1.35 13.48
CA LYS A 354 -10.25 2.17 12.28
C LYS A 354 -9.89 1.43 11.00
N TRP A 355 -8.76 0.72 10.99
CA TRP A 355 -8.35 -0.08 9.84
C TRP A 355 -9.34 -1.20 9.51
N ILE A 356 -9.91 -1.85 10.53
CA ILE A 356 -10.97 -2.86 10.35
C ILE A 356 -12.22 -2.23 9.73
N GLU A 357 -12.65 -1.06 10.22
CA GLU A 357 -13.81 -0.33 9.69
C GLU A 357 -13.61 0.09 8.22
N GLU A 358 -12.44 0.64 7.89
CA GLU A 358 -12.08 1.02 6.52
C GLU A 358 -12.03 -0.21 5.61
N LYS A 359 -11.43 -1.31 6.07
CA LYS A 359 -11.41 -2.59 5.34
C LYS A 359 -12.82 -3.10 5.07
N GLN A 360 -13.72 -3.06 6.05
CA GLN A 360 -15.12 -3.46 5.88
C GLN A 360 -15.89 -2.53 4.94
N ALA A 361 -15.65 -1.22 4.99
CA ALA A 361 -16.22 -0.26 4.04
C ALA A 361 -15.74 -0.53 2.60
N LEU A 362 -14.46 -0.85 2.42
CA LEU A 362 -13.91 -1.24 1.13
C LEU A 362 -14.54 -2.54 0.60
N TYR A 363 -14.76 -3.55 1.46
CA TYR A 363 -15.47 -4.77 1.03
C TYR A 363 -16.89 -4.49 0.56
N ARG A 364 -17.65 -3.65 1.28
CA ARG A 364 -19.00 -3.24 0.87
C ARG A 364 -19.00 -2.53 -0.47
N ARG A 365 -18.12 -1.55 -0.64
CA ARG A 365 -17.99 -0.81 -1.92
C ARG A 365 -17.55 -1.72 -3.07
N ASN A 366 -16.68 -2.69 -2.81
CA ASN A 366 -16.25 -3.65 -3.83
C ASN A 366 -17.41 -4.58 -4.23
N GLN A 367 -18.24 -5.01 -3.27
CA GLN A 367 -19.44 -5.78 -3.55
C GLN A 367 -20.44 -5.00 -4.44
N GLU A 368 -20.69 -3.72 -4.14
CA GLU A 368 -21.52 -2.85 -4.97
C GLU A 368 -20.97 -2.70 -6.40
N LEU A 369 -19.64 -2.58 -6.54
CA LEU A 369 -18.99 -2.50 -7.85
C LEU A 369 -19.13 -3.81 -8.63
N VAL A 370 -19.00 -4.97 -7.97
CA VAL A 370 -19.20 -6.28 -8.60
C VAL A 370 -20.64 -6.44 -9.10
N GLU A 371 -21.62 -6.01 -8.31
CA GLU A 371 -23.03 -6.04 -8.73
C GLU A 371 -23.30 -5.11 -9.90
N LYS A 372 -22.72 -3.90 -9.88
CA LYS A 372 -22.81 -2.95 -10.99
C LYS A 372 -22.16 -3.49 -12.27
N ILE A 373 -21.02 -4.17 -12.17
CA ILE A 373 -20.39 -4.83 -13.33
C ILE A 373 -21.31 -5.89 -13.90
N LYS A 374 -21.90 -6.77 -13.07
CA LYS A 374 -22.85 -7.79 -13.53
C LYS A 374 -24.06 -7.18 -14.25
N GLN A 375 -24.59 -6.07 -13.73
CA GLN A 375 -25.67 -5.34 -14.38
C GLN A 375 -25.25 -4.81 -15.75
N MET A 376 -24.09 -4.15 -15.83
CA MET A 376 -23.55 -3.62 -17.09
C MET A 376 -23.27 -4.73 -18.11
N GLU A 377 -22.79 -5.90 -17.68
CA GLU A 377 -22.57 -7.06 -18.55
C GLU A 377 -23.89 -7.61 -19.12
N ALA A 378 -24.96 -7.63 -18.31
CA ALA A 378 -26.29 -8.02 -18.77
C ALA A 378 -26.87 -7.01 -19.77
N GLU A 379 -26.71 -5.71 -19.51
CA GLU A 379 -27.12 -4.66 -20.43
C GLU A 379 -26.31 -4.70 -21.74
N GLU A 380 -25.01 -4.96 -21.69
CA GLU A 380 -24.16 -5.15 -22.87
C GLU A 380 -24.63 -6.36 -23.70
N ALA A 381 -24.96 -7.48 -23.05
CA ALA A 381 -25.47 -8.66 -23.73
C ALA A 381 -26.81 -8.37 -24.43
N ARG A 382 -27.72 -7.63 -23.78
CA ARG A 382 -28.99 -7.20 -24.39
C ARG A 382 -28.75 -6.29 -25.60
N LEU A 383 -27.93 -5.26 -25.45
CA LEU A 383 -27.64 -4.33 -26.55
C LEU A 383 -26.96 -5.01 -27.74
N LYS A 384 -26.11 -6.02 -27.49
CA LYS A 384 -25.53 -6.84 -28.58
C LYS A 384 -26.59 -7.61 -29.36
N HIS A 385 -27.60 -8.13 -28.67
CA HIS A 385 -28.72 -8.79 -29.33
C HIS A 385 -29.52 -7.80 -30.17
N ASP A 386 -29.89 -6.64 -29.61
CA ASP A 386 -30.63 -5.59 -30.32
C ASP A 386 -29.87 -5.11 -31.58
N VAL A 387 -28.54 -4.96 -31.49
CA VAL A 387 -27.69 -4.60 -32.64
C VAL A 387 -27.70 -5.68 -33.71
N GLN A 388 -27.73 -6.96 -33.32
CA GLN A 388 -27.81 -8.05 -34.29
C GLN A 388 -29.18 -8.06 -34.99
N ASP A 389 -30.27 -7.88 -34.24
CA ASP A 389 -31.62 -7.83 -34.79
C ASP A 389 -31.77 -6.69 -35.81
N VAL A 390 -31.22 -5.50 -35.52
CA VAL A 390 -31.22 -4.37 -36.44
C VAL A 390 -30.38 -4.64 -37.69
N LYS A 391 -29.26 -5.37 -37.57
CA LYS A 391 -28.46 -5.78 -38.74
C LYS A 391 -29.23 -6.74 -39.63
N ASP A 392 -29.87 -7.74 -39.04
CA ASP A 392 -30.67 -8.72 -39.79
C ASP A 392 -31.86 -8.03 -40.50
N GLN A 393 -32.48 -7.03 -39.85
CA GLN A 393 -33.49 -6.17 -40.48
C GLN A 393 -32.93 -5.33 -41.63
N ASN A 394 -31.74 -4.75 -41.48
CA ASN A 394 -31.10 -3.99 -42.55
C ASN A 394 -30.77 -4.88 -43.75
N GLU A 395 -30.24 -6.08 -43.53
CA GLU A 395 -30.01 -7.05 -44.60
C GLU A 395 -31.31 -7.37 -45.35
N LEU A 396 -32.42 -7.58 -44.62
CA LEU A 396 -33.73 -7.79 -45.24
C LEU A 396 -34.21 -6.58 -46.08
N LEU A 397 -33.98 -5.36 -45.59
CA LEU A 397 -34.30 -4.14 -46.32
C LEU A 397 -33.43 -3.97 -47.57
N GLU A 398 -32.15 -4.33 -47.52
CA GLU A 398 -31.27 -4.34 -48.69
C GLU A 398 -31.81 -5.30 -49.76
N PHE A 399 -32.23 -6.51 -49.38
CA PHE A 399 -32.88 -7.44 -50.32
C PHE A 399 -34.17 -6.85 -50.91
N ARG A 400 -34.98 -6.17 -50.08
CA ARG A 400 -36.21 -5.54 -50.55
C ARG A 400 -35.95 -4.39 -51.52
N ILE A 401 -34.92 -3.59 -51.29
CA ILE A 401 -34.50 -2.52 -52.21
C ILE A 401 -34.09 -3.13 -53.55
N LEU A 402 -33.24 -4.15 -53.56
CA LEU A 402 -32.82 -4.84 -54.78
C LEU A 402 -34.02 -5.42 -55.56
N GLU A 403 -35.01 -5.97 -54.85
CA GLU A 403 -36.24 -6.47 -55.47
C GLU A 403 -37.08 -5.34 -56.10
N LEU A 404 -37.13 -4.17 -55.46
CA LEU A 404 -37.83 -2.99 -55.96
C LEU A 404 -37.11 -2.38 -57.17
N GLU A 405 -35.78 -2.30 -57.15
CA GLU A 405 -34.95 -1.83 -58.29
C GLU A 405 -35.12 -2.73 -59.52
N GLU A 406 -35.17 -4.06 -59.34
CA GLU A 406 -35.41 -5.00 -60.43
C GLU A 406 -36.85 -4.87 -60.98
N ARG A 407 -37.84 -4.59 -60.12
CA ARG A 407 -39.19 -4.26 -60.57
C ARG A 407 -39.22 -2.95 -61.36
N GLU A 408 -38.52 -1.91 -60.90
CA GLU A 408 -38.42 -0.63 -61.59
C GLU A 408 -37.81 -0.80 -63.00
N ARG A 409 -36.73 -1.58 -63.14
CA ARG A 409 -36.16 -1.90 -64.46
C ARG A 409 -37.13 -2.61 -65.41
N ARG A 410 -38.06 -3.40 -64.86
CA ARG A 410 -39.05 -4.16 -65.64
C ARG A 410 -40.34 -3.39 -65.90
N SER A 411 -40.56 -2.29 -65.18
CA SER A 411 -41.73 -1.43 -65.37
C SER A 411 -41.55 -0.56 -66.63
N PRO A 412 -42.64 -0.28 -67.38
CA PRO A 412 -42.60 0.70 -68.46
C PRO A 412 -42.12 2.05 -67.92
N ALA A 413 -41.21 2.71 -68.66
CA ALA A 413 -40.64 3.99 -68.24
C ALA A 413 -41.75 5.03 -68.03
N ILE A 414 -41.93 5.49 -66.79
CA ILE A 414 -42.67 6.71 -66.50
C ILE A 414 -41.72 7.86 -66.88
N ASN A 415 -41.99 8.50 -68.03
CA ASN A 415 -41.15 9.57 -68.57
C ASN A 415 -41.28 10.87 -67.75
N PHE A 416 -40.63 10.93 -66.59
CA PHE A 416 -40.45 12.16 -65.83
C PHE A 416 -39.46 13.09 -66.56
N HIS A 417 -39.99 14.18 -67.13
CA HIS A 417 -39.18 15.19 -67.83
C HIS A 417 -38.42 16.04 -66.81
N HIS A 418 -37.14 15.72 -66.59
CA HIS A 418 -36.31 16.41 -65.61
C HIS A 418 -35.98 17.84 -66.06
N GLY A 419 -36.59 18.83 -65.41
CA GLY A 419 -36.13 20.22 -65.46
C GLY A 419 -34.80 20.40 -64.71
N PRO A 420 -33.98 21.41 -65.06
CA PRO A 420 -32.70 21.65 -64.39
C PRO A 420 -32.89 21.93 -62.89
N PHE A 421 -32.12 21.24 -62.05
CA PHE A 421 -32.17 21.37 -60.60
C PHE A 421 -31.70 22.75 -60.15
N THR A 422 -32.54 23.44 -59.39
CA THR A 422 -32.18 24.71 -58.73
C THR A 422 -31.60 24.42 -57.35
N GLU A 423 -30.51 25.10 -56.99
CA GLU A 423 -29.79 24.90 -55.73
C GLU A 423 -30.73 25.21 -54.54
N GLY A 424 -30.91 24.24 -53.64
CA GLY A 424 -31.77 24.37 -52.45
C GLY A 424 -33.19 23.81 -52.56
N LYS A 425 -33.61 23.28 -53.72
CA LYS A 425 -34.92 22.61 -53.87
C LYS A 425 -34.77 21.13 -54.20
N SER A 426 -35.58 20.29 -53.57
CA SER A 426 -35.55 18.84 -53.86
C SER A 426 -36.14 18.56 -55.25
N PRO A 427 -35.72 17.47 -55.93
CA PRO A 427 -36.33 17.03 -57.19
C PRO A 427 -37.86 16.96 -57.13
N LEU A 428 -38.40 16.41 -56.03
CA LEU A 428 -39.83 16.30 -55.79
C LEU A 428 -40.50 17.68 -55.72
N GLN A 429 -39.87 18.64 -55.05
CA GLN A 429 -40.37 20.00 -54.92
C GLN A 429 -40.45 20.71 -56.28
N VAL A 430 -39.47 20.50 -57.17
CA VAL A 430 -39.49 21.05 -58.53
C VAL A 430 -40.65 20.47 -59.35
N TYR A 431 -40.93 19.16 -59.22
CA TYR A 431 -42.07 18.53 -59.89
C TYR A 431 -43.41 19.02 -59.33
N CYS A 432 -43.55 19.08 -57.99
CA CYS A 432 -44.75 19.59 -57.36
C CYS A 432 -45.02 21.04 -57.78
N GLU A 433 -44.00 21.90 -57.78
CA GLU A 433 -44.11 23.29 -58.25
C GLU A 433 -44.50 23.38 -59.74
N ALA A 434 -43.94 22.52 -60.60
CA ALA A 434 -44.30 22.47 -62.02
C ALA A 434 -45.76 22.04 -62.27
N GLU A 435 -46.29 21.17 -61.40
CA GLU A 435 -47.70 20.77 -61.38
C GLU A 435 -48.61 21.76 -60.61
N GLY A 436 -48.06 22.89 -60.13
CA GLY A 436 -48.80 23.91 -59.38
C GLY A 436 -49.15 23.53 -57.94
N VAL A 437 -48.51 22.49 -57.39
CA VAL A 437 -48.67 22.01 -56.01
C VAL A 437 -47.64 22.68 -55.11
N THR A 438 -48.05 23.71 -54.39
CA THR A 438 -47.17 24.46 -53.47
C THR A 438 -47.39 24.12 -52.00
N ASP A 439 -48.62 23.78 -51.61
CA ASP A 439 -49.00 23.54 -50.21
C ASP A 439 -49.71 22.19 -50.08
N ILE A 440 -48.96 21.18 -49.62
CA ILE A 440 -49.49 19.83 -49.43
C ILE A 440 -50.07 19.72 -48.03
N VAL A 441 -51.40 19.80 -47.93
CA VAL A 441 -52.12 19.54 -46.67
C VAL A 441 -52.50 18.07 -46.61
N VAL A 442 -51.78 17.29 -45.79
CA VAL A 442 -51.97 15.83 -45.66
C VAL A 442 -53.44 15.47 -45.36
N ALA A 443 -54.10 16.22 -44.48
CA ALA A 443 -55.51 16.03 -44.14
C ALA A 443 -56.46 16.20 -45.34
N GLU A 444 -56.18 17.15 -46.24
CA GLU A 444 -56.99 17.36 -47.44
C GLU A 444 -56.78 16.24 -48.46
N LEU A 445 -55.54 15.75 -48.61
CA LEU A 445 -55.24 14.62 -49.49
C LEU A 445 -55.85 13.32 -48.97
N MET A 446 -55.78 13.07 -47.67
CA MET A 446 -56.46 11.93 -47.03
C MET A 446 -57.96 11.96 -47.33
N LYS A 447 -58.61 13.12 -47.15
CA LYS A 447 -60.04 13.29 -47.47
C LYS A 447 -60.35 13.03 -48.94
N LYS A 448 -59.50 13.49 -49.87
CA LYS A 448 -59.66 13.21 -51.32
C LYS A 448 -59.51 11.72 -51.63
N LEU A 449 -58.57 11.02 -50.99
CA LEU A 449 -58.40 9.58 -51.15
C LEU A 449 -59.58 8.79 -50.58
N ASP A 450 -60.13 9.19 -49.43
CA ASP A 450 -61.31 8.55 -48.85
C ASP A 450 -62.53 8.69 -49.79
N ILE A 451 -62.76 9.89 -50.36
CA ILE A 451 -63.82 10.10 -51.35
C ILE A 451 -63.60 9.24 -52.60
N LEU A 452 -62.35 9.12 -53.06
CA LEU A 452 -61.99 8.31 -54.23
C LEU A 452 -62.21 6.81 -53.94
N GLY A 453 -61.83 6.33 -52.75
CA GLY A 453 -62.03 4.96 -52.32
C GLY A 453 -63.50 4.56 -52.18
N ASP A 454 -64.36 5.50 -51.76
CA ASP A 454 -65.79 5.25 -51.54
C ASP A 454 -66.64 5.36 -52.82
N ASN A 455 -66.24 6.17 -53.81
CA ASN A 455 -67.11 6.56 -54.92
C ASN A 455 -66.62 6.19 -56.34
N ALA A 456 -65.42 5.63 -56.50
CA ALA A 456 -64.87 5.34 -57.83
C ALA A 456 -64.89 3.83 -58.15
N ASN A 457 -65.27 3.49 -59.39
CA ASN A 457 -65.08 2.14 -59.96
C ASN A 457 -63.59 1.93 -60.31
N LEU A 458 -62.76 1.84 -59.29
CA LEU A 458 -61.32 1.62 -59.42
C LEU A 458 -61.04 0.15 -59.78
N THR A 459 -60.10 -0.06 -60.70
CA THR A 459 -59.51 -1.37 -60.96
C THR A 459 -58.73 -1.86 -59.72
N ASN A 460 -58.46 -3.16 -59.63
CA ASN A 460 -57.72 -3.73 -58.49
C ASN A 460 -56.33 -3.08 -58.31
N GLU A 461 -55.67 -2.70 -59.40
CA GLU A 461 -54.37 -2.02 -59.35
C GLU A 461 -54.51 -0.60 -58.78
N GLU A 462 -55.53 0.15 -59.22
CA GLU A 462 -55.81 1.49 -58.69
C GLU A 462 -56.23 1.46 -57.21
N GLN A 463 -57.00 0.45 -56.79
CA GLN A 463 -57.34 0.26 -55.37
C GLN A 463 -56.09 0.04 -54.51
N VAL A 464 -55.15 -0.78 -54.98
CA VAL A 464 -53.87 -0.99 -54.27
C VAL A 464 -53.09 0.32 -54.17
N VAL A 465 -53.04 1.12 -55.24
CA VAL A 465 -52.37 2.43 -55.24
C VAL A 465 -53.02 3.39 -54.24
N VAL A 466 -54.36 3.45 -54.18
CA VAL A 466 -55.08 4.30 -53.21
C VAL A 466 -54.80 3.89 -51.77
N ILE A 467 -54.79 2.58 -51.47
CA ILE A 467 -54.46 2.05 -50.14
C ILE A 467 -53.00 2.38 -49.77
N GLN A 468 -52.07 2.23 -50.71
CA GLN A 468 -50.67 2.57 -50.51
C GLN A 468 -50.49 4.07 -50.25
N ALA A 469 -51.10 4.93 -51.07
CA ALA A 469 -51.06 6.38 -50.89
C ALA A 469 -51.61 6.79 -49.51
N ARG A 470 -52.73 6.19 -49.08
CA ARG A 470 -53.32 6.43 -47.75
C ARG A 470 -52.38 6.01 -46.61
N THR A 471 -51.69 4.88 -46.77
CA THR A 471 -50.70 4.41 -45.79
C THR A 471 -49.51 5.36 -45.69
N VAL A 472 -48.99 5.83 -46.83
CA VAL A 472 -47.89 6.80 -46.89
C VAL A 472 -48.28 8.12 -46.24
N LEU A 473 -49.46 8.66 -46.55
CA LEU A 473 -49.95 9.90 -45.94
C LEU A 473 -50.15 9.76 -44.42
N THR A 474 -50.64 8.60 -43.95
CA THR A 474 -50.78 8.34 -42.51
C THR A 474 -49.42 8.32 -41.80
N LEU A 475 -48.39 7.74 -42.43
CA LEU A 475 -47.03 7.76 -41.90
C LEU A 475 -46.45 9.18 -41.91
N ALA A 476 -46.67 9.92 -43.00
CA ALA A 476 -46.24 11.32 -43.11
C ALA A 476 -46.87 12.20 -42.02
N GLU A 477 -48.16 12.02 -41.72
CA GLU A 477 -48.85 12.74 -40.64
C GLU A 477 -48.22 12.46 -39.27
N LYS A 478 -47.91 11.19 -38.96
CA LYS A 478 -47.21 10.83 -37.72
C LYS A 478 -45.81 11.46 -37.63
N TRP A 479 -45.09 11.48 -38.74
CA TRP A 479 -43.77 12.10 -38.82
C TRP A 479 -43.83 13.61 -38.62
N LEU A 480 -44.79 14.29 -39.24
CA LEU A 480 -45.01 15.73 -39.05
C LEU A 480 -45.36 16.06 -37.60
N GLN A 481 -46.27 15.29 -36.97
CA GLN A 481 -46.60 15.44 -35.55
C GLN A 481 -45.36 15.26 -34.65
N GLN A 482 -44.51 14.28 -34.95
CA GLN A 482 -43.28 14.07 -34.21
C GLN A 482 -42.32 15.26 -34.35
N ILE A 483 -42.19 15.82 -35.56
CA ILE A 483 -41.39 17.02 -35.82
C ILE A 483 -41.92 18.20 -35.00
N GLU A 484 -43.23 18.46 -35.02
CA GLU A 484 -43.86 19.55 -34.24
C GLU A 484 -43.60 19.42 -32.73
N VAL A 485 -43.69 18.20 -32.20
CA VAL A 485 -43.37 17.92 -30.78
C VAL A 485 -41.90 18.19 -30.49
N THR A 486 -40.99 17.75 -31.36
CA THR A 486 -39.56 18.01 -31.19
C THR A 486 -39.20 19.48 -31.32
N GLU A 487 -39.84 20.20 -32.24
CA GLU A 487 -39.65 21.63 -32.42
C GLU A 487 -40.10 22.39 -31.17
N SER A 488 -41.28 22.06 -30.64
CA SER A 488 -41.79 22.65 -29.39
C SER A 488 -40.85 22.41 -28.21
N ALA A 489 -40.29 21.20 -28.10
CA ALA A 489 -39.32 20.86 -27.05
C ALA A 489 -37.99 21.63 -27.21
N LEU A 490 -37.53 21.83 -28.45
CA LEU A 490 -36.34 22.63 -28.75
C LEU A 490 -36.56 24.10 -28.45
N GLN A 491 -37.71 24.67 -28.82
CA GLN A 491 -38.09 26.04 -28.51
C GLN A 491 -38.14 26.26 -26.98
N GLN A 492 -38.71 25.33 -26.22
CA GLN A 492 -38.70 25.39 -24.76
C GLN A 492 -37.27 25.37 -24.21
N LYS A 493 -36.41 24.49 -24.72
CA LYS A 493 -35.01 24.40 -24.29
C LYS A 493 -34.22 25.67 -24.62
N MET A 494 -34.50 26.31 -25.76
CA MET A 494 -33.91 27.61 -26.09
C MET A 494 -34.31 28.69 -25.08
N LEU A 495 -35.58 28.74 -24.70
CA LEU A 495 -36.07 29.67 -23.68
C LEU A 495 -35.41 29.43 -22.31
N ASP A 496 -35.25 28.16 -21.92
CA ASP A 496 -34.58 27.80 -20.66
C ASP A 496 -33.11 28.26 -20.66
N LEU A 497 -32.39 28.08 -21.78
CA LEU A 497 -31.02 28.55 -21.94
C LEU A 497 -30.91 30.08 -21.92
N GLU A 498 -31.87 30.80 -22.50
CA GLU A 498 -31.94 32.26 -22.42
C GLU A 498 -32.12 32.74 -20.97
N ASN A 499 -32.98 32.06 -20.21
CA ASN A 499 -33.19 32.33 -18.77
C ASN A 499 -31.93 32.04 -17.94
N GLU A 500 -31.26 30.91 -18.17
CA GLU A 500 -29.99 30.58 -17.51
C GLU A 500 -28.91 31.61 -17.83
N LYS A 501 -28.80 32.03 -19.10
CA LYS A 501 -27.87 33.08 -19.54
C LYS A 501 -28.13 34.40 -18.80
N GLU A 502 -29.40 34.79 -18.64
CA GLU A 502 -29.75 36.00 -17.88
C GLU A 502 -29.34 35.88 -16.41
N LEU A 503 -29.56 34.71 -15.79
CA LEU A 503 -29.16 34.43 -14.41
C LEU A 503 -27.63 34.50 -14.23
N PHE A 504 -26.87 33.86 -15.13
CA PHE A 504 -25.40 33.94 -15.12
C PHE A 504 -24.90 35.37 -15.31
N SER A 505 -25.56 36.15 -16.17
CA SER A 505 -25.22 37.56 -16.39
C SER A 505 -25.44 38.39 -15.11
N LYS A 506 -26.53 38.14 -14.37
CA LYS A 506 -26.77 38.78 -13.06
C LYS A 506 -25.73 38.36 -12.03
N GLN A 507 -25.41 37.07 -11.93
CA GLN A 507 -24.38 36.57 -11.00
C GLN A 507 -23.01 37.16 -11.28
N LYS A 508 -22.64 37.28 -12.57
CA LYS A 508 -21.41 37.95 -12.98
C LYS A 508 -21.39 39.41 -12.52
N GLY A 509 -22.48 40.15 -12.73
CA GLY A 509 -22.60 41.53 -12.25
C GLY A 509 -22.36 41.67 -10.74
N TYR A 510 -22.99 40.82 -9.93
CA TYR A 510 -22.78 40.83 -8.48
C TYR A 510 -21.32 40.54 -8.07
N LEU A 511 -20.64 39.65 -8.80
CA LEU A 511 -19.23 39.34 -8.54
C LEU A 511 -18.31 40.50 -8.92
N ASP A 512 -18.60 41.16 -10.04
CA ASP A 512 -17.86 42.35 -10.48
C ASP A 512 -18.02 43.50 -9.45
N ASP A 513 -19.25 43.74 -8.96
CA ASP A 513 -19.53 44.73 -7.90
C ASP A 513 -18.78 44.43 -6.59
N GLU A 514 -18.76 43.15 -6.17
CA GLU A 514 -18.04 42.71 -4.97
C GLU A 514 -16.51 42.85 -5.13
N LEU A 515 -15.98 42.58 -6.32
CA LEU A 515 -14.56 42.78 -6.62
C LEU A 515 -14.20 44.27 -6.56
N ASP A 516 -15.02 45.14 -7.13
CA ASP A 516 -14.83 46.58 -7.07
C ASP A 516 -14.90 47.10 -5.63
N PHE A 517 -15.85 46.61 -4.82
CA PHE A 517 -15.93 46.95 -3.40
C PHE A 517 -14.67 46.53 -2.61
N ARG A 518 -14.16 45.31 -2.84
CA ARG A 518 -12.92 44.84 -2.20
C ARG A 518 -11.71 45.66 -2.62
N LYS A 519 -11.63 46.03 -3.90
CA LYS A 519 -10.56 46.87 -4.43
C LYS A 519 -10.57 48.26 -3.80
N GLN A 520 -11.74 48.90 -3.71
CA GLN A 520 -11.89 50.19 -3.04
C GLN A 520 -11.52 50.11 -1.55
N SER A 521 -11.91 49.04 -0.87
CA SER A 521 -11.58 48.80 0.53
C SER A 521 -10.06 48.66 0.74
N LEU A 522 -9.39 47.95 -0.17
CA LEU A 522 -7.94 47.79 -0.14
C LEU A 522 -7.20 49.10 -0.44
N ASP A 523 -7.68 49.87 -1.41
CA ASP A 523 -7.14 51.20 -1.73
C ASP A 523 -7.32 52.20 -0.57
N GLN A 524 -8.41 52.09 0.21
CA GLN A 524 -8.62 52.87 1.43
C GLN A 524 -7.66 52.44 2.55
N ALA A 525 -7.40 51.14 2.72
CA ALA A 525 -6.47 50.64 3.73
C ALA A 525 -4.99 51.02 3.46
N HIS A 526 -4.65 51.32 2.21
CA HIS A 526 -3.30 51.76 1.82
C HIS A 526 -3.06 53.28 1.93
N LYS A 527 -4.11 54.08 2.20
CA LYS A 527 -3.99 55.51 2.50
C LYS A 527 -3.88 55.72 4.01
#